data_AF-A0A2N5YYK3-F1
#
_entry.id   AF-A0A2N5YYK3-F1
#
_cell.length_a   1.000
_cell.length_b   1.000
_cell.length_c   1.000
_cell.angle_alpha   90.00
_cell.angle_beta   90.00
_cell.angle_gamma   90.00
#
_symmetry.space_group_name_H-M   'P 1'
#
loop_
_entity.id
_entity.type
_entity.pdbx_description
1 polymer ?
#
loop_
_entity_poly.entity_id
_entity_poly.type
_entity_poly.pdbx_seq_one_letter_code
_entity_poly.pdbx_strand_id
1 'polypeptide(L)'
;MKLLKISLSISILIGLILTISCETFYNYDLSVRGLDSLPATKACVEKYIPHSVDAKQGYQEYEIQLIVNDLDNYSDEIEDSLRADMVLVDSIFVLQFTIAAWDPYDEITTFDFEKYYFQD
;
A
#
# COMPACT_ATOMS: atom_id res chain seq x y z
N MET A 1 15.27 -49.85 17.80
CA MET A 1 13.93 -49.38 17.34
C MET A 1 13.47 -48.06 17.98
N LYS A 2 13.66 -47.83 19.29
CA LYS A 2 13.28 -46.55 19.95
C LYS A 2 14.04 -45.32 19.41
N LEU A 3 15.35 -45.43 19.23
CA LEU A 3 16.20 -44.34 18.70
C LEU A 3 15.82 -43.90 17.28
N LEU A 4 15.44 -44.86 16.41
CA LEU A 4 15.02 -44.57 15.04
C LEU A 4 13.69 -43.79 15.00
N LYS A 5 12.76 -44.12 15.91
CA LYS A 5 11.48 -43.39 16.06
C LYS A 5 11.68 -41.96 16.57
N ILE A 6 12.58 -41.77 17.54
CA ILE A 6 12.91 -40.44 18.08
C ILE A 6 13.56 -39.57 17.01
N SER A 7 14.50 -40.12 16.24
CA SER A 7 15.12 -39.40 15.11
C SER A 7 14.09 -39.00 14.06
N LEU A 8 13.16 -39.89 13.69
CA LEU A 8 12.12 -39.58 12.72
C LEU A 8 11.17 -38.47 13.20
N SER A 9 10.77 -38.52 14.48
CA SER A 9 9.93 -37.49 15.10
C SER A 9 10.59 -36.12 15.10
N ILE A 10 11.90 -36.05 15.39
CA ILE A 10 12.66 -34.80 15.37
C ILE A 10 12.76 -34.25 13.95
N SER A 11 13.02 -35.08 12.94
CA SER A 11 13.07 -34.64 11.54
C SER A 11 11.74 -34.09 11.04
N ILE A 12 10.61 -34.70 11.41
CA ILE A 12 9.27 -34.20 11.07
C ILE A 12 9.01 -32.84 11.74
N LEU A 13 9.38 -32.71 13.02
CA LEU A 13 9.19 -31.46 13.76
C LEU A 13 10.04 -30.32 13.17
N ILE A 14 11.30 -30.59 12.82
CA ILE A 14 12.19 -29.62 12.17
C ILE A 14 11.63 -29.24 10.79
N GLY A 15 11.14 -30.21 10.00
CA GLY A 15 10.52 -29.94 8.70
C GLY A 15 9.29 -29.02 8.83
N LEU A 16 8.42 -29.27 9.81
CA LEU A 16 7.26 -28.42 10.11
C LEU A 16 7.64 -27.00 10.52
N ILE A 17 8.66 -26.85 11.38
CA ILE A 17 9.15 -25.53 11.80
C ILE A 17 9.71 -24.76 10.59
N LEU A 18 10.51 -25.41 9.75
CA LEU A 18 11.10 -24.78 8.56
C LEU A 18 10.04 -24.33 7.54
N THR A 19 8.93 -25.05 7.40
CA THR A 19 7.82 -24.63 6.52
C THR A 19 7.03 -23.43 7.04
N ILE A 20 7.02 -23.20 8.36
CA ILE A 20 6.29 -22.09 8.98
C ILE A 20 7.14 -20.79 8.97
N SER A 21 8.47 -20.91 8.95
CA SER A 21 9.38 -19.77 9.15
C SER A 21 9.88 -19.10 7.87
N CYS A 22 9.38 -19.46 6.69
CA CYS A 22 9.79 -18.78 5.45
C CYS A 22 8.90 -17.55 5.22
N GLU A 23 9.22 -16.44 5.87
CA GLU A 23 8.61 -15.14 5.56
C GLU A 23 9.28 -14.57 4.31
N THR A 24 8.51 -14.45 3.23
CA THR A 24 8.94 -13.79 1.99
C THR A 24 8.57 -12.31 2.05
N PHE A 25 9.60 -11.46 1.96
CA PHE A 25 9.45 -10.02 1.76
C PHE A 25 9.69 -9.71 0.30
N TYR A 26 8.83 -8.84 -0.23
CA TYR A 26 8.94 -8.34 -1.58
C TYR A 26 8.92 -6.81 -1.56
N ASN A 27 9.65 -6.23 -2.49
CA ASN A 27 9.59 -4.81 -2.78
C ASN A 27 8.53 -4.62 -3.88
N TYR A 28 7.45 -3.91 -3.58
CA TYR A 28 6.36 -3.66 -4.50
C TYR A 28 6.49 -2.26 -5.07
N ASP A 29 6.60 -2.14 -6.39
CA ASP A 29 6.57 -0.84 -7.05
C ASP A 29 5.14 -0.27 -7.01
N LEU A 30 5.02 0.97 -6.55
CA LEU A 30 3.75 1.65 -6.38
C LEU A 30 3.53 2.66 -7.51
N SER A 31 2.29 2.73 -7.98
CA SER A 31 1.85 3.73 -8.95
C SER A 31 0.48 4.29 -8.58
N VAL A 32 0.34 5.61 -8.64
CA VAL A 32 -0.91 6.32 -8.36
C VAL A 32 -1.72 6.45 -9.65
N ARG A 33 -3.02 6.17 -9.59
CA ARG A 33 -3.95 6.23 -10.72
C ARG A 33 -5.25 6.93 -10.31
N GLY A 34 -6.02 7.38 -11.29
CA GLY A 34 -7.33 8.01 -11.05
C GLY A 34 -7.29 9.53 -10.85
N LEU A 35 -6.09 10.14 -10.80
CA LEU A 35 -5.90 11.59 -10.64
C LEU A 35 -5.46 12.29 -11.94
N ASP A 36 -5.57 11.64 -13.10
CA ASP A 36 -5.04 12.19 -14.37
C ASP A 36 -5.74 13.49 -14.82
N SER A 37 -6.97 13.72 -14.35
CA SER A 37 -7.71 14.98 -14.57
C SER A 37 -7.39 16.08 -13.56
N LEU A 38 -6.60 15.78 -12.53
CA LEU A 38 -6.21 16.69 -11.44
C LEU A 38 -4.68 16.75 -11.36
N PRO A 39 -4.01 17.47 -12.27
CA PRO A 39 -2.56 17.43 -12.41
C PRO A 39 -1.80 17.97 -11.19
N ALA A 40 -2.28 19.02 -10.51
CA ALA A 40 -1.64 19.56 -9.31
C ALA A 40 -1.84 18.60 -8.11
N THR A 41 -3.06 18.08 -7.92
CA THR A 41 -3.38 17.08 -6.89
C THR A 41 -2.59 15.80 -7.11
N LYS A 42 -2.49 15.31 -8.35
CA LYS A 42 -1.69 14.13 -8.68
C LYS A 42 -0.23 14.32 -8.28
N ALA A 43 0.38 15.45 -8.67
CA ALA A 43 1.77 15.74 -8.31
C ALA A 43 1.97 15.86 -6.79
N CYS A 44 1.00 16.43 -6.07
CA CYS A 44 1.02 16.51 -4.61
C CYS A 44 0.93 15.13 -3.96
N VAL A 45 0.01 14.27 -4.40
CA VAL A 45 -0.15 12.91 -3.86
C VAL A 45 1.07 12.04 -4.18
N GLU A 46 1.59 12.09 -5.41
CA GLU A 46 2.79 11.35 -5.82
C GLU A 46 4.07 11.80 -5.09
N LYS A 47 4.12 13.02 -4.57
CA LYS A 47 5.22 13.51 -3.72
C LYS A 47 5.29 12.76 -2.39
N TYR A 48 4.15 12.31 -1.86
CA TYR A 48 4.03 11.70 -0.53
C TYR A 48 3.88 10.18 -0.57
N ILE A 49 3.42 9.62 -1.69
CA ILE A 49 3.41 8.18 -1.89
C ILE A 49 4.81 7.73 -2.36
N PRO A 50 5.50 6.83 -1.65
CA PRO A 50 6.79 6.33 -2.07
C PRO A 50 6.68 5.51 -3.35
N HIS A 51 7.76 5.46 -4.13
CA HIS A 51 7.81 4.68 -5.37
C HIS A 51 7.71 3.17 -5.15
N SER A 52 8.06 2.67 -3.96
CA SER A 52 7.99 1.26 -3.63
C SER A 52 7.76 1.05 -2.14
N VAL A 53 7.22 -0.11 -1.75
CA VAL A 53 7.10 -0.52 -0.35
C VAL A 53 7.59 -1.96 -0.16
N ASP A 54 8.34 -2.19 0.92
CA ASP A 54 8.71 -3.55 1.33
C ASP A 54 7.58 -4.12 2.19
N ALA A 55 6.96 -5.21 1.72
CA ALA A 55 5.90 -5.87 2.47
C ALA A 55 6.05 -7.39 2.42
N LYS A 56 5.54 -8.05 3.46
CA LYS A 56 5.37 -9.51 3.42
C LYS A 56 4.34 -9.87 2.36
N GLN A 57 4.47 -11.06 1.77
CA GLN A 57 3.44 -11.57 0.86
C GLN A 57 2.06 -11.56 1.55
N GLY A 58 1.08 -10.90 0.93
CA GLY A 58 -0.28 -10.77 1.46
C GLY A 58 -0.46 -9.67 2.52
N TYR A 59 0.57 -8.86 2.80
CA TYR A 59 0.51 -7.72 3.72
C TYR A 59 0.65 -6.37 3.00
N GLN A 60 0.58 -6.35 1.66
CA GLN A 60 0.76 -5.13 0.88
C GLN A 60 -0.29 -4.08 1.22
N GLU A 61 -1.55 -4.50 1.36
CA GLU A 61 -2.67 -3.63 1.71
C GLU A 61 -2.43 -2.89 3.03
N TYR A 62 -1.91 -3.60 4.04
CA TYR A 62 -1.62 -3.02 5.35
C TYR A 62 -0.55 -1.93 5.24
N GLU A 63 0.56 -2.20 4.57
CA GLU A 63 1.64 -1.22 4.41
C GLU A 63 1.18 0.00 3.58
N ILE A 64 0.41 -0.24 2.51
CA ILE A 64 -0.15 0.83 1.67
C ILE A 64 -1.17 1.66 2.45
N GLN A 65 -1.99 1.05 3.31
CA GLN A 65 -2.92 1.78 4.17
C GLN A 65 -2.18 2.73 5.13
N LEU A 66 -1.03 2.32 5.68
CA LEU A 66 -0.20 3.19 6.51
C LEU A 66 0.31 4.41 5.73
N ILE A 67 0.78 4.19 4.50
CA ILE A 67 1.20 5.27 3.59
C ILE A 67 0.04 6.23 3.32
N VAL A 68 -1.14 5.71 2.97
CA VAL A 68 -2.32 6.54 2.68
C VAL A 68 -2.78 7.31 3.91
N ASN A 69 -2.74 6.71 5.09
CA ASN A 69 -3.07 7.39 6.34
C ASN A 69 -2.09 8.54 6.62
N ASP A 70 -0.82 8.40 6.25
CA ASP A 70 0.18 9.47 6.41
C ASP A 70 -0.14 10.72 5.56
N LEU A 71 -0.94 10.59 4.50
CA LEU A 71 -1.44 11.74 3.74
C LEU A 71 -2.27 12.72 4.59
N ASP A 72 -2.84 12.28 5.71
CA ASP A 72 -3.57 13.19 6.63
C ASP A 72 -2.64 14.21 7.28
N ASN A 73 -1.34 13.92 7.38
CA ASN A 73 -0.34 14.89 7.86
C ASN A 73 -0.06 15.99 6.83
N TYR A 74 -0.55 15.85 5.61
CA TYR A 74 -0.36 16.77 4.50
C TYR A 74 -1.70 17.31 3.96
N SER A 75 -2.76 17.26 4.79
CA SER A 75 -4.12 17.64 4.38
C SER A 75 -4.20 19.02 3.75
N ASP A 76 -3.51 20.00 4.33
CA ASP A 76 -3.58 21.40 3.89
C ASP A 76 -2.97 21.58 2.49
N GLU A 77 -1.85 20.93 2.19
CA GLU A 77 -1.21 21.00 0.87
C GLU A 77 -2.02 20.24 -0.18
N ILE A 78 -2.63 19.12 0.20
CA ILE A 78 -3.53 18.35 -0.68
C ILE A 78 -4.78 19.18 -0.98
N GLU A 79 -5.36 19.84 0.01
CA GLU A 79 -6.51 20.73 -0.18
C GLU A 79 -6.18 21.92 -1.07
N ASP A 80 -5.04 22.58 -0.87
CA ASP A 80 -4.60 23.67 -1.74
C ASP A 80 -4.37 23.20 -3.18
N SER A 81 -3.85 21.98 -3.35
CA SER A 81 -3.70 21.37 -4.68
C SER A 81 -5.05 21.05 -5.33
N LEU A 82 -6.02 20.56 -4.56
CA LEU A 82 -7.40 20.33 -5.01
C LEU A 82 -8.07 21.63 -5.44
N ARG A 83 -7.89 22.71 -4.68
CA ARG A 83 -8.39 24.06 -5.03
C ARG A 83 -7.75 24.62 -6.30
N ALA A 84 -6.52 24.24 -6.60
CA ALA A 84 -5.82 24.66 -7.82
C ALA A 84 -6.36 23.95 -9.07
N ASP A 85 -6.72 22.66 -8.96
CA ASP A 85 -7.23 21.87 -10.08
C ASP A 85 -8.75 22.01 -10.28
N MET A 86 -9.51 22.22 -9.20
CA MET A 86 -10.97 22.28 -9.25
C MET A 86 -11.46 23.74 -9.19
N VAL A 87 -12.30 24.12 -10.15
CA VAL A 87 -13.08 25.37 -10.06
C VAL A 87 -14.14 25.17 -8.98
N LEU A 88 -14.03 25.88 -7.86
CA LEU A 88 -14.94 25.85 -6.69
C LEU A 88 -16.39 25.46 -7.04
N VAL A 89 -16.78 24.22 -6.72
CA VAL A 89 -18.17 23.74 -6.87
C VAL A 89 -18.82 23.43 -5.52
N ASP A 90 -18.07 22.92 -4.53
CA ASP A 90 -18.64 22.44 -3.27
C ASP A 90 -17.71 22.68 -2.05
N SER A 91 -18.32 22.67 -0.86
CA SER A 91 -17.63 22.80 0.44
C SER A 91 -16.87 21.54 0.88
N ILE A 92 -16.95 20.47 0.07
CA ILE A 92 -16.34 19.17 0.34
C ILE A 92 -15.67 18.70 -0.94
N PHE A 93 -14.37 18.38 -0.84
CA PHE A 93 -13.65 17.68 -1.90
C PHE A 93 -13.57 16.20 -1.55
N VAL A 94 -13.94 15.35 -2.52
CA VAL A 94 -13.74 13.91 -2.43
C VAL A 94 -12.57 13.54 -3.32
N LEU A 95 -11.45 13.16 -2.70
CA LEU A 95 -10.26 12.68 -3.39
C LEU A 95 -10.35 11.16 -3.56
N GLN A 96 -10.57 10.71 -4.79
CA GLN A 96 -10.58 9.29 -5.15
C GLN A 96 -9.35 8.94 -5.98
N PHE A 97 -8.63 7.90 -5.58
CA PHE A 97 -7.46 7.43 -6.31
C PHE A 97 -7.22 5.94 -6.04
N THR A 98 -6.45 5.32 -6.93
CA THR A 98 -6.04 3.92 -6.82
C THR A 98 -4.52 3.85 -6.70
N ILE A 99 -4.01 3.05 -5.77
CA ILE A 99 -2.61 2.64 -5.75
C ILE A 99 -2.50 1.25 -6.36
N ALA A 100 -1.77 1.14 -7.46
CA ALA A 100 -1.38 -0.12 -8.06
C ALA A 100 0.01 -0.53 -7.56
N ALA A 101 0.09 -1.68 -6.91
CA ALA A 101 1.31 -2.32 -6.44
C ALA A 101 1.68 -3.47 -7.40
N TRP A 102 2.89 -3.43 -7.94
CA TRP A 102 3.44 -4.49 -8.79
C TRP A 102 4.22 -5.46 -7.92
N ASP A 103 3.87 -6.74 -7.99
CA ASP A 103 4.65 -7.77 -7.33
C ASP A 103 5.82 -8.25 -8.21
N PRO A 104 6.81 -8.96 -7.63
CA PRO A 104 7.93 -9.49 -8.39
C PRO A 104 7.60 -10.61 -9.38
N TYR A 105 6.33 -11.01 -9.48
CA TYR A 105 5.81 -12.01 -10.41
C TYR A 105 4.98 -11.36 -11.54
N ASP A 106 5.09 -10.04 -11.71
CA ASP A 106 4.35 -9.22 -12.68
C ASP A 106 2.82 -9.21 -12.44
N GLU A 107 2.36 -9.57 -11.24
CA GLU A 107 0.97 -9.42 -10.82
C GLU A 107 0.74 -7.99 -10.29
N ILE A 108 -0.34 -7.36 -10.77
CA ILE A 108 -0.74 -6.03 -10.30
C ILE A 108 -1.87 -6.20 -9.30
N THR A 109 -1.65 -5.73 -8.08
CA THR A 109 -2.70 -5.59 -7.07
C THR A 109 -3.10 -4.12 -6.97
N THR A 110 -4.40 -3.83 -6.96
CA THR A 110 -4.93 -2.46 -6.90
C THR A 110 -5.69 -2.22 -5.61
N PHE A 111 -5.48 -1.06 -5.01
CA PHE A 111 -6.13 -0.61 -3.78
C PHE A 111 -6.79 0.73 -4.02
N ASP A 112 -8.11 0.79 -3.82
CA ASP A 112 -8.90 2.00 -4.05
C ASP A 112 -9.05 2.77 -2.74
N PHE A 113 -8.83 4.09 -2.81
CA PHE A 113 -8.89 4.99 -1.67
C PHE A 113 -9.82 6.15 -1.95
N GLU A 114 -10.51 6.58 -0.88
CA GLU A 114 -11.38 7.74 -0.88
C GLU A 114 -11.10 8.56 0.38
N LYS A 115 -10.75 9.84 0.19
CA LYS A 115 -10.54 10.80 1.28
C LYS A 115 -11.43 12.02 1.12
N TYR A 116 -11.92 12.51 2.25
CA TYR A 116 -12.80 13.66 2.33
C TYR A 116 -12.04 14.84 2.92
N TYR A 117 -12.00 15.95 2.18
CA TYR A 117 -11.43 17.21 2.62
C TYR A 117 -12.57 18.23 2.76
N PHE A 118 -12.68 18.84 3.92
CA PHE A 118 -13.72 19.82 4.23
C PHE A 118 -13.12 21.21 4.14
N GLN A 119 -13.79 22.09 3.40
CA GLN A 119 -13.39 23.49 3.33
C GLN A 119 -13.89 24.21 4.59
N ASP A 120 -12.97 24.79 5.36
CA ASP A 120 -13.26 25.70 6.48
C ASP A 120 -13.83 27.05 6.02
#